data_AF-A0AB34YUR1-F1
#
_entry.id   AF-A0AB34YUR1-F1
#
_cell.length_a   1.000
_cell.length_b   1.000
_cell.length_c   1.000
_cell.angle_alpha   90.00
_cell.angle_beta   90.00
_cell.angle_gamma   90.00
#
_symmetry.space_group_name_H-M   'P 1'
#
loop_
_entity.id
_entity.type
_entity.pdbx_description
1 polymer ?
#
loop_
_entity_poly.entity_id
_entity_poly.type
_entity_poly.pdbx_seq_one_letter_code
_entity_poly.pdbx_strand_id
1 'polypeptide(L)'
;MRNSTKLALFCAATMLALLLMKVTGFLTGGLFGLAAFLAGRISIRNVALATVVTLAALLLLELHNGIISAYVRDITTLIALNEEALLSRFLTVISLKLDVILPAAILTLVLFWNEQHQPGEQSRLFDRSSIWLAIGLLGGIILETQNTGSQEFIFLWPILLMIFQRVKAGDERIKIAFVVLAAFCVIPTFTKVAHRTLRAVAVAPTYVQPSLPELKNLGQVLTRRDFLQRAELFESHYPDNNAAYDALAAKGQLPSWQLYSEIDFQVYWLVSAEQMVEDLQAFETRNNIHLQSIMSLDFVNPFAWILDRDATRHIQIGADPFRTVPVLSKETKAAVEATDGILRPKCPATTNRLALQKIYAEALQDRTVVALNPCWDLLLRPGLVP
;
A
#
# COMPACT_ATOMS: atom_id res chain seq x y z
N MET A 1 12.97 -29.63 -17.20
CA MET A 1 12.02 -28.62 -16.65
C MET A 1 11.25 -27.81 -17.72
N ARG A 2 11.56 -27.92 -19.02
CA ARG A 2 11.01 -27.06 -20.10
C ARG A 2 9.51 -27.29 -20.44
N ASN A 3 8.95 -28.44 -20.08
CA ASN A 3 7.54 -28.81 -20.24
C ASN A 3 7.07 -29.52 -18.97
N SER A 4 6.85 -28.76 -17.90
CA SER A 4 6.24 -29.31 -16.69
C SER A 4 4.98 -28.54 -16.41
N THR A 5 3.85 -29.23 -16.34
CA THR A 5 2.56 -28.70 -15.88
C THR A 5 2.73 -27.93 -14.57
N LYS A 6 3.65 -28.37 -13.69
CA LYS A 6 3.96 -27.67 -12.43
C LYS A 6 4.46 -26.24 -12.64
N LEU A 7 5.29 -26.00 -13.66
CA LEU A 7 5.78 -24.66 -13.98
C LEU A 7 4.64 -23.76 -14.47
N ALA A 8 3.78 -24.29 -15.35
CA ALA A 8 2.61 -23.55 -15.84
C ALA A 8 1.64 -23.18 -14.70
N LEU A 9 1.36 -24.13 -13.80
CA LEU A 9 0.52 -23.90 -12.62
C LEU A 9 1.15 -22.90 -11.65
N PHE A 10 2.48 -22.96 -11.45
CA PHE A 10 3.19 -21.98 -10.64
C PHE A 10 3.11 -20.57 -11.25
N CYS A 11 3.33 -20.44 -12.56
CA CYS A 11 3.16 -19.17 -13.26
C CYS A 11 1.72 -18.65 -13.14
N ALA A 12 0.71 -19.50 -13.31
CA ALA A 12 -0.69 -19.13 -13.15
C ALA A 12 -1.00 -18.63 -11.74
N ALA A 13 -0.59 -19.39 -10.71
CA ALA A 13 -0.78 -19.00 -9.32
C ALA A 13 -0.07 -17.67 -8.99
N THR A 14 1.15 -17.48 -9.50
CA THR A 14 1.92 -16.25 -9.29
C THR A 14 1.28 -15.06 -10.01
N MET A 15 0.83 -15.24 -11.26
CA MET A 15 0.13 -14.20 -12.02
C MET A 15 -1.17 -13.79 -11.34
N LEU A 16 -1.98 -14.77 -10.91
CA LEU A 16 -3.23 -14.52 -10.20
C LEU A 16 -2.98 -13.78 -8.88
N ALA A 17 -2.01 -14.26 -8.09
CA ALA A 17 -1.63 -13.65 -6.82
C ALA A 17 -1.16 -12.19 -7.01
N LEU A 18 -0.27 -11.95 -7.98
CA LEU A 18 0.21 -10.60 -8.28
C LEU A 18 -0.90 -9.69 -8.79
N LEU A 19 -1.79 -10.19 -9.66
CA LEU A 19 -2.91 -9.41 -10.19
C LEU A 19 -3.84 -8.97 -9.06
N LEU A 20 -4.20 -9.89 -8.15
CA LEU A 20 -5.15 -9.60 -7.08
C LEU A 20 -4.54 -8.81 -5.91
N MET A 21 -3.23 -8.90 -5.66
CA MET A 21 -2.58 -8.18 -4.56
C MET A 21 -1.94 -6.85 -4.99
N LYS A 22 -1.27 -6.81 -6.15
CA LYS A 22 -0.51 -5.63 -6.59
C LYS A 22 -0.35 -5.60 -8.11
N VAL A 23 -1.21 -4.84 -8.79
CA VAL A 23 -1.21 -4.72 -10.26
C VAL A 23 0.15 -4.31 -10.84
N THR A 24 0.93 -3.44 -10.17
CA THR A 24 2.29 -3.09 -10.63
C THR A 24 3.24 -4.29 -10.56
N GLY A 25 3.08 -5.16 -9.56
CA GLY A 25 3.78 -6.44 -9.49
C GLY A 25 3.36 -7.41 -10.58
N PHE A 26 2.08 -7.43 -10.95
CA PHE A 26 1.60 -8.21 -12.10
C PHE A 26 2.24 -7.74 -13.41
N LEU A 27 2.31 -6.43 -13.65
CA LEU A 27 2.98 -5.87 -14.83
C LEU A 27 4.48 -6.23 -14.86
N THR A 28 5.19 -6.02 -13.76
CA THR A 28 6.61 -6.38 -13.65
C THR A 28 6.83 -7.89 -13.82
N GLY A 29 6.03 -8.72 -13.17
CA GLY A 29 6.06 -10.18 -13.33
C GLY A 29 5.76 -10.62 -14.75
N GLY A 30 4.84 -9.94 -15.43
CA GLY A 30 4.54 -10.13 -16.86
C GLY A 30 5.75 -9.84 -17.75
N LEU A 31 6.53 -8.79 -17.47
CA LEU A 31 7.79 -8.50 -18.18
C LEU A 31 8.82 -9.63 -18.00
N PHE A 32 8.99 -10.15 -16.78
CA PHE A 32 9.84 -11.32 -16.53
C PHE A 32 9.34 -12.56 -17.28
N GLY A 33 8.03 -12.81 -17.28
CA GLY A 33 7.40 -13.92 -18.00
C GLY A 33 7.60 -13.81 -19.51
N LEU A 34 7.43 -12.61 -20.07
CA LEU A 34 7.65 -12.33 -21.49
C LEU A 34 9.12 -12.56 -21.88
N ALA A 35 10.07 -12.05 -21.08
CA ALA A 35 11.49 -12.31 -21.31
C ALA A 35 11.83 -13.81 -21.21
N ALA A 36 11.26 -14.52 -20.24
CA ALA A 36 11.44 -15.97 -20.10
C ALA A 36 10.89 -16.74 -21.31
N PHE A 37 9.75 -16.31 -21.84
CA PHE A 37 9.15 -16.88 -23.06
C PHE A 37 10.03 -16.61 -24.28
N LEU A 38 10.48 -15.37 -24.49
CA LEU A 38 11.34 -14.99 -25.62
C LEU A 38 12.75 -15.62 -25.54
N ALA A 39 13.28 -15.81 -24.33
CA ALA A 39 14.46 -16.61 -24.06
C ALA A 39 14.24 -18.11 -24.32
N GLY A 40 12.98 -18.55 -24.47
CA GLY A 40 12.55 -19.96 -24.57
C GLY A 40 12.88 -20.80 -23.35
N ARG A 41 12.93 -20.15 -22.18
CA ARG A 41 12.92 -20.78 -20.86
C ARG A 41 11.53 -21.35 -20.54
N ILE A 42 10.48 -20.74 -21.11
CA ILE A 42 9.07 -21.18 -21.01
C ILE A 42 8.53 -21.51 -22.42
N SER A 43 7.84 -22.65 -22.56
CA SER A 43 7.20 -23.04 -23.82
C SER A 43 5.85 -22.33 -24.01
N ILE A 44 5.43 -22.14 -25.26
CA ILE A 44 4.10 -21.56 -25.56
C ILE A 44 2.95 -22.37 -24.95
N ARG A 45 3.12 -23.69 -24.84
CA ARG A 45 2.15 -24.58 -24.19
C ARG A 45 1.98 -24.24 -22.71
N ASN A 46 3.08 -23.98 -22.01
CA ASN A 46 3.02 -23.59 -20.60
C ASN A 46 2.40 -22.19 -20.43
N VAL A 47 2.71 -21.26 -21.33
CA VAL A 47 2.09 -19.92 -21.33
C VAL A 47 0.59 -20.05 -21.56
N ALA A 48 0.16 -20.78 -22.58
CA ALA A 48 -1.26 -21.00 -22.88
C ALA A 48 -1.99 -21.66 -21.70
N LEU A 49 -1.41 -22.71 -21.11
CA LEU A 49 -1.97 -23.37 -19.94
C LEU A 49 -2.07 -22.41 -18.74
N ALA A 50 -1.03 -21.64 -18.47
CA ALA A 50 -1.04 -20.67 -17.36
C ALA A 50 -2.11 -19.59 -17.57
N THR A 51 -2.24 -19.08 -18.80
CA THR A 51 -3.27 -18.11 -19.16
C THR A 51 -4.67 -18.69 -18.98
N VAL A 52 -4.94 -19.89 -19.49
CA VAL A 52 -6.26 -20.54 -19.34
C VAL A 52 -6.61 -20.76 -17.87
N VAL A 53 -5.69 -21.28 -17.06
CA VAL A 53 -5.92 -21.50 -15.62
C VAL A 53 -6.18 -20.18 -14.90
N THR A 54 -5.41 -19.13 -15.20
CA THR A 54 -5.59 -17.81 -14.61
C THR A 54 -6.94 -17.20 -14.98
N LEU A 55 -7.30 -17.24 -16.28
CA LEU A 55 -8.59 -16.74 -16.76
C LEU A 55 -9.76 -17.53 -16.18
N ALA A 56 -9.65 -18.85 -16.05
CA ALA A 56 -10.67 -19.67 -15.42
C ALA A 56 -10.89 -19.27 -13.95
N ALA A 57 -9.81 -19.05 -13.20
CA ALA A 57 -9.92 -18.59 -11.81
C ALA A 57 -10.54 -17.19 -11.71
N LEU A 58 -10.14 -16.26 -12.57
CA LEU A 58 -10.73 -14.91 -12.63
C LEU A 58 -12.22 -14.96 -13.03
N LEU A 59 -12.58 -15.82 -13.97
CA LEU A 59 -13.98 -16.01 -14.37
C LEU A 59 -14.80 -16.59 -13.23
N LEU A 60 -14.27 -17.55 -12.46
CA LEU A 60 -14.95 -18.07 -11.27
C LEU A 60 -15.19 -16.98 -10.22
N LEU A 61 -14.22 -16.11 -9.98
CA LEU A 61 -14.38 -14.97 -9.08
C LEU A 61 -15.43 -13.98 -9.61
N GLU A 62 -15.39 -13.66 -10.90
CA GLU A 62 -16.36 -12.77 -11.53
C GLU A 62 -17.78 -13.33 -11.46
N LEU A 63 -17.97 -14.61 -11.77
CA LEU A 63 -19.28 -15.28 -11.70
C LEU A 63 -19.79 -15.38 -10.25
N HIS A 64 -18.90 -15.44 -9.25
CA HIS A 64 -19.28 -15.55 -7.86
C HIS A 64 -19.80 -14.23 -7.27
N ASN A 65 -19.11 -13.10 -7.53
CA ASN A 65 -19.46 -11.83 -6.89
C ASN A 65 -19.16 -10.57 -7.71
N GLY A 66 -18.75 -10.70 -8.98
CA GLY A 66 -18.42 -9.55 -9.83
C GLY A 66 -17.18 -8.76 -9.41
N ILE A 67 -16.32 -9.34 -8.56
CA ILE A 67 -15.17 -8.61 -7.98
C ILE A 67 -14.14 -8.20 -9.03
N ILE A 68 -14.00 -8.94 -10.13
CA ILE A 68 -12.96 -8.67 -11.13
C ILE A 68 -13.34 -7.46 -11.97
N SER A 69 -14.60 -7.34 -12.41
CA SER A 69 -15.08 -6.17 -13.14
C SER A 69 -15.08 -4.90 -12.29
N ALA A 70 -15.42 -5.01 -11.00
CA ALA A 70 -15.28 -3.92 -10.04
C ALA A 70 -13.81 -3.51 -9.87
N TYR A 71 -12.92 -4.49 -9.64
CA TYR A 71 -11.47 -4.25 -9.49
C TYR A 71 -10.84 -3.55 -10.68
N VAL A 72 -11.15 -3.99 -11.92
CA VAL A 72 -10.62 -3.38 -13.14
C VAL A 72 -11.12 -1.94 -13.28
N ARG A 73 -12.39 -1.68 -12.97
CA ARG A 73 -12.98 -0.33 -12.99
C ARG A 73 -12.27 0.59 -12.00
N ASP A 74 -12.04 0.12 -10.77
CA ASP A 74 -11.35 0.87 -9.73
C ASP A 74 -9.91 1.18 -10.12
N ILE A 75 -9.19 0.24 -10.75
CA ILE A 75 -7.85 0.52 -11.31
C ILE A 75 -7.92 1.62 -12.36
N THR A 76 -8.87 1.56 -13.29
CA THR A 76 -9.02 2.59 -14.34
C THR A 76 -9.29 3.96 -13.72
N THR A 77 -10.18 4.04 -12.72
CA THR A 77 -10.43 5.28 -11.97
C THR A 77 -9.18 5.78 -11.27
N LEU A 78 -8.42 4.89 -10.61
CA LEU A 78 -7.18 5.28 -9.93
C LEU A 78 -6.12 5.80 -10.90
N ILE A 79 -5.98 5.19 -12.09
CA ILE A 79 -5.07 5.70 -13.12
C ILE A 79 -5.47 7.12 -13.50
N ALA A 80 -6.74 7.34 -13.84
CA ALA A 80 -7.26 8.64 -14.24
C ALA A 80 -7.07 9.73 -13.16
N LEU A 81 -7.27 9.39 -11.87
CA LEU A 81 -7.05 10.31 -10.75
C LEU A 81 -5.57 10.66 -10.52
N ASN A 82 -4.63 9.90 -11.09
CA ASN A 82 -3.21 9.99 -10.74
C ASN A 82 -2.28 10.31 -11.92
N GLU A 83 -2.81 10.53 -13.14
CA GLU A 83 -1.98 10.68 -14.35
C GLU A 83 -0.92 11.78 -14.22
N GLU A 84 -1.31 12.95 -13.70
CA GLU A 84 -0.43 14.11 -13.53
C GLU A 84 0.70 13.88 -12.51
N ALA A 85 0.52 12.94 -11.57
CA ALA A 85 1.47 12.65 -10.50
C ALA A 85 2.43 11.49 -10.83
N LEU A 86 2.28 10.82 -11.98
CA LEU A 86 3.11 9.65 -12.31
C LEU A 86 4.58 10.03 -12.48
N LEU A 87 4.88 11.07 -13.26
CA LEU A 87 6.25 11.47 -13.56
C LEU A 87 7.01 11.87 -12.28
N SER A 88 6.39 12.67 -11.42
CA SER A 88 7.02 13.09 -10.15
C SER A 88 7.35 11.88 -9.28
N ARG A 89 6.49 10.86 -9.21
CA ARG A 89 6.75 9.61 -8.47
C ARG A 89 7.96 8.85 -9.02
N PHE A 90 8.09 8.75 -10.34
CA PHE A 90 9.28 8.13 -10.95
C PHE A 90 10.55 8.90 -10.59
N LEU A 91 10.54 10.23 -10.69
CA LEU A 91 11.69 11.06 -10.32
C LEU A 91 12.04 10.94 -8.83
N THR A 92 11.04 10.90 -7.95
CA THR A 92 11.23 10.68 -6.51
C THR A 92 11.88 9.33 -6.25
N VAL A 93 11.41 8.25 -6.88
CA VAL A 93 12.02 6.91 -6.72
C VAL A 93 13.47 6.91 -7.19
N ILE A 94 13.74 7.47 -8.37
CA ILE A 94 15.10 7.55 -8.93
C ILE A 94 16.03 8.33 -7.99
N SER A 95 15.54 9.46 -7.45
CA SER A 95 16.31 10.29 -6.52
C SER A 95 16.56 9.57 -5.18
N LEU A 96 15.53 8.96 -4.58
CA LEU A 96 15.64 8.28 -3.30
C LEU A 96 16.46 6.99 -3.34
N LYS A 97 16.53 6.35 -4.52
CA LYS A 97 17.16 5.03 -4.72
C LYS A 97 18.33 5.08 -5.69
N LEU A 98 18.92 6.26 -5.86
CA LEU A 98 20.10 6.45 -6.70
C LEU A 98 21.26 5.55 -6.25
N ASP A 99 21.34 5.26 -4.95
CA ASP A 99 22.31 4.35 -4.34
C ASP A 99 22.28 2.93 -4.91
N VAL A 100 21.12 2.45 -5.38
CA VAL A 100 20.98 1.13 -6.03
C VAL A 100 20.80 1.25 -7.55
N ILE A 101 20.04 2.25 -8.01
CA ILE A 101 19.70 2.39 -9.44
C ILE A 101 20.94 2.70 -10.27
N LEU A 102 21.81 3.60 -9.81
CA LEU A 102 23.02 3.98 -10.55
C LEU A 102 23.99 2.81 -10.74
N PRO A 103 24.43 2.09 -9.68
CA PRO A 103 25.33 0.95 -9.87
C PRO A 103 24.68 -0.19 -10.67
N ALA A 104 23.37 -0.44 -10.52
CA ALA A 104 22.66 -1.45 -11.31
C ALA A 104 22.58 -1.08 -12.80
N ALA A 105 22.36 0.21 -13.11
CA ALA A 105 22.37 0.71 -14.48
C ALA A 105 23.76 0.59 -15.12
N ILE A 106 24.81 1.01 -14.40
CA ILE A 106 26.21 0.84 -14.87
C ILE A 106 26.52 -0.64 -15.08
N LEU A 107 26.13 -1.51 -14.16
CA LEU A 107 26.34 -2.95 -14.28
C LEU A 107 25.61 -3.53 -15.49
N THR A 108 24.39 -3.07 -15.76
CA THR A 108 23.63 -3.46 -16.95
C THR A 108 24.38 -3.10 -18.23
N LEU A 109 24.95 -1.90 -18.31
CA LEU A 109 25.74 -1.45 -19.45
C LEU A 109 27.04 -2.24 -19.62
N VAL A 110 27.75 -2.51 -18.52
CA VAL A 110 28.99 -3.32 -18.53
C VAL A 110 28.71 -4.74 -19.03
N LEU A 111 27.65 -5.37 -18.53
CA LEU A 111 27.23 -6.70 -18.98
C LEU A 111 26.84 -6.69 -20.46
N PHE A 112 26.05 -5.70 -20.88
CA PHE A 112 25.65 -5.56 -22.28
C PHE A 112 26.87 -5.40 -23.19
N TRP A 113 27.80 -4.53 -22.83
CA TRP A 113 29.03 -4.32 -23.60
C TRP A 113 29.84 -5.60 -23.74
N ASN A 114 30.03 -6.34 -22.64
CA ASN A 114 30.75 -7.61 -22.66
C ASN A 114 30.06 -8.66 -23.55
N GLU A 115 28.73 -8.78 -23.45
CA GLU A 115 27.93 -9.72 -24.23
C GLU A 115 27.92 -9.39 -25.74
N GLN A 116 28.19 -8.15 -26.14
CA GLN A 116 28.37 -7.78 -27.54
C GLN A 116 29.77 -8.13 -28.07
N HIS A 117 30.80 -8.07 -27.24
CA HIS A 117 32.20 -8.26 -27.65
C HIS A 117 32.71 -9.69 -27.50
N GLN A 118 32.03 -10.53 -26.71
CA GLN A 118 32.33 -11.96 -26.59
C GLN A 118 31.17 -12.79 -27.17
N PRO A 119 31.13 -13.04 -28.49
CA PRO A 119 30.12 -13.89 -29.11
C PRO A 119 30.41 -15.37 -28.80
N GLY A 120 30.21 -15.79 -27.54
CA GLY A 120 30.10 -17.20 -27.14
C GLY A 120 28.69 -17.73 -27.39
N GLU A 121 28.59 -19.03 -27.77
CA GLU A 121 27.38 -19.81 -28.11
C GLU A 121 26.05 -19.05 -28.01
N GLN A 122 25.59 -18.52 -29.15
CA GLN A 122 24.24 -18.00 -29.45
C GLN A 122 23.25 -17.97 -28.26
N SER A 123 23.53 -17.18 -27.22
CA SER A 123 22.57 -16.94 -26.18
C SER A 123 21.52 -16.03 -26.79
N ARG A 124 20.28 -16.51 -26.85
CA ARG A 124 19.13 -15.74 -27.34
C ARG A 124 19.16 -14.37 -26.67
N LEU A 125 18.91 -13.29 -27.43
CA LEU A 125 19.00 -11.91 -26.93
C LEU A 125 18.34 -11.73 -25.55
N PHE A 126 17.17 -12.33 -25.36
CA PHE A 126 16.38 -12.24 -24.13
C PHE A 126 16.86 -13.13 -22.97
N ASP A 127 17.82 -14.01 -23.20
CA ASP A 127 18.46 -14.83 -22.14
C ASP A 127 19.75 -14.19 -21.60
N ARG A 128 20.12 -13.00 -22.09
CA ARG A 128 21.30 -12.25 -21.65
C ARG A 128 21.17 -11.73 -20.23
N SER A 129 22.29 -11.68 -19.51
CA SER A 129 22.36 -11.18 -18.13
C SER A 129 22.01 -9.70 -18.05
N SER A 130 22.42 -8.91 -19.05
CA SER A 130 22.04 -7.49 -19.16
C SER A 130 20.53 -7.29 -19.25
N ILE A 131 19.82 -8.12 -20.03
CA ILE A 131 18.36 -8.02 -20.20
C ILE A 131 17.63 -8.37 -18.91
N TRP A 132 18.02 -9.45 -18.23
CA TRP A 132 17.43 -9.82 -16.94
C TRP A 132 17.62 -8.73 -15.88
N LEU A 133 18.81 -8.12 -15.82
CA LEU A 133 19.09 -7.03 -14.89
C LEU A 133 18.31 -5.76 -15.27
N ALA A 134 18.22 -5.41 -16.55
CA ALA A 134 17.45 -4.26 -17.03
C ALA A 134 15.96 -4.39 -16.69
N ILE A 135 15.38 -5.57 -16.93
CA ILE A 135 13.97 -5.85 -16.59
C ILE A 135 13.76 -5.80 -15.08
N GLY A 136 14.69 -6.34 -14.29
CA GLY A 136 14.63 -6.22 -12.84
C GLY A 136 14.69 -4.76 -12.38
N LEU A 137 15.65 -3.99 -12.89
CA LEU A 137 15.81 -2.60 -12.53
C LEU A 137 14.56 -1.77 -12.88
N LEU A 138 14.07 -1.89 -14.11
CA LEU A 138 12.84 -1.23 -14.56
C LEU A 138 11.64 -1.66 -13.72
N GLY A 139 11.52 -2.97 -13.48
CA GLY A 139 10.47 -3.56 -12.65
C GLY A 139 10.45 -3.02 -11.23
N GLY A 140 11.63 -2.82 -10.63
CA GLY A 140 11.77 -2.21 -9.31
C GLY A 140 11.38 -0.76 -9.26
N ILE A 141 11.80 0.02 -10.26
CA ILE A 141 11.43 1.43 -10.36
C ILE A 141 9.90 1.56 -10.44
N ILE A 142 9.26 0.78 -11.32
CA ILE A 142 7.78 0.76 -11.46
C ILE A 142 7.12 0.37 -10.14
N LEU A 143 7.61 -0.70 -9.50
CA LEU A 143 7.07 -1.17 -8.23
C LEU A 143 7.15 -0.10 -7.14
N GLU A 144 8.32 0.54 -6.97
CA GLU A 144 8.55 1.53 -5.93
C GLU A 144 7.75 2.82 -6.13
N THR A 145 7.30 3.16 -7.35
CA THR A 145 6.47 4.38 -7.57
C THR A 145 5.16 4.40 -6.77
N GLN A 146 4.65 3.22 -6.40
CA GLN A 146 3.40 3.05 -5.64
C GLN A 146 3.65 2.46 -4.25
N ASN A 147 4.91 2.33 -3.83
CA ASN A 147 5.35 1.58 -2.66
C ASN A 147 6.55 2.25 -1.95
N THR A 148 6.80 3.54 -2.22
CA THR A 148 8.02 4.27 -1.86
C THR A 148 8.55 3.90 -0.48
N GLY A 149 9.64 3.10 -0.47
CA GLY A 149 10.36 2.73 0.76
C GLY A 149 10.00 1.38 1.38
N SER A 150 9.27 0.52 0.68
CA SER A 150 8.83 -0.78 1.21
C SER A 150 9.60 -2.01 0.69
N GLN A 151 10.19 -1.97 -0.52
CA GLN A 151 10.82 -3.14 -1.15
C GLN A 151 12.35 -3.03 -1.24
N GLU A 152 12.87 -1.80 -1.34
CA GLU A 152 14.31 -1.47 -1.26
C GLU A 152 15.17 -2.20 -2.31
N PHE A 153 14.59 -2.58 -3.46
CA PHE A 153 15.24 -3.30 -4.56
C PHE A 153 15.81 -4.68 -4.19
N ILE A 154 15.35 -5.30 -3.10
CA ILE A 154 15.83 -6.62 -2.65
C ILE A 154 15.56 -7.71 -3.70
N PHE A 155 14.56 -7.53 -4.59
CA PHE A 155 14.26 -8.51 -5.64
C PHE A 155 15.38 -8.60 -6.70
N LEU A 156 16.32 -7.63 -6.74
CA LEU A 156 17.48 -7.72 -7.63
C LEU A 156 18.45 -8.82 -7.20
N TRP A 157 18.47 -9.21 -5.92
CA TRP A 157 19.49 -10.12 -5.39
C TRP A 157 19.48 -11.51 -6.05
N PRO A 158 18.32 -12.17 -6.27
CA PRO A 158 18.26 -13.41 -7.05
C PRO A 158 18.82 -13.25 -8.49
N ILE A 159 18.59 -12.10 -9.13
CA ILE A 159 19.09 -11.82 -10.48
C ILE A 159 20.62 -11.67 -10.44
N LEU A 160 21.14 -10.90 -9.48
CA LEU A 160 22.58 -10.76 -9.28
C LEU A 160 23.25 -12.12 -9.02
N LEU A 161 22.65 -12.99 -8.20
CA LEU A 161 23.16 -14.34 -7.96
C LEU A 161 23.18 -15.20 -9.23
N MET A 162 22.13 -15.13 -10.05
CA MET A 162 22.11 -15.81 -11.35
C MET A 162 23.22 -15.28 -12.28
N ILE A 163 23.43 -13.97 -12.33
CA ILE A 163 24.49 -13.36 -13.14
C ILE A 163 25.87 -13.75 -12.62
N PHE A 164 26.06 -13.80 -11.30
CA PHE A 164 27.32 -14.23 -10.70
C PHE A 164 27.71 -15.63 -11.16
N GLN A 165 26.75 -16.57 -11.24
CA GLN A 165 27.02 -17.92 -11.76
C GLN A 165 27.50 -17.92 -13.22
N ARG A 166 26.99 -16.99 -14.04
CA ARG A 166 27.37 -16.85 -15.45
C ARG A 166 28.73 -16.17 -15.61
N VAL A 167 29.00 -15.14 -14.82
CA VAL A 167 30.24 -14.36 -14.88
C VAL A 167 31.41 -15.12 -14.24
N LYS A 168 31.15 -16.03 -13.28
CA LYS A 168 32.19 -16.84 -12.62
C LYS A 168 33.06 -17.64 -13.61
N ALA A 169 32.52 -18.01 -14.77
CA ALA A 169 33.22 -18.74 -15.82
C ALA A 169 33.88 -17.85 -16.88
N GLY A 170 33.78 -16.51 -16.76
CA GLY A 170 34.24 -15.54 -17.75
C GLY A 170 35.51 -14.78 -17.35
N ASP A 171 35.75 -13.65 -18.04
CA ASP A 171 36.89 -12.75 -17.83
C ASP A 171 36.95 -12.19 -16.38
N GLU A 172 38.13 -12.24 -15.78
CA GLU A 172 38.40 -11.73 -14.43
C GLU A 172 38.09 -10.24 -14.29
N ARG A 173 38.29 -9.42 -15.34
CA ARG A 173 37.95 -7.99 -15.31
C ARG A 173 36.45 -7.77 -15.14
N ILE A 174 35.64 -8.53 -15.88
CA ILE A 174 34.17 -8.47 -15.81
C ILE A 174 33.69 -8.99 -14.45
N LYS A 175 34.34 -10.03 -13.93
CA LYS A 175 34.04 -10.57 -12.60
C LYS A 175 34.31 -9.55 -11.50
N ILE A 176 35.44 -8.84 -11.54
CA ILE A 176 35.73 -7.76 -10.58
C ILE A 176 34.69 -6.64 -10.70
N ALA A 177 34.42 -6.16 -11.93
CA ALA A 177 33.42 -5.13 -12.17
C ALA A 177 32.03 -5.54 -11.65
N PHE A 178 31.63 -6.79 -11.90
CA PHE A 178 30.39 -7.36 -11.39
C PHE A 178 30.36 -7.36 -9.86
N VAL A 179 31.38 -7.91 -9.20
CA VAL A 179 31.41 -8.02 -7.72
C VAL A 179 31.32 -6.65 -7.08
N VAL A 180 32.07 -5.66 -7.59
CA VAL A 180 32.07 -4.30 -7.05
C VAL A 180 30.70 -3.63 -7.23
N LEU A 181 30.14 -3.64 -8.45
CA LEU A 181 28.85 -2.98 -8.70
C LEU A 181 27.68 -3.70 -8.02
N ALA A 182 27.71 -5.04 -7.97
CA ALA A 182 26.73 -5.82 -7.21
C ALA A 182 26.82 -5.53 -5.70
N ALA A 183 28.03 -5.35 -5.16
CA ALA A 183 28.22 -4.96 -3.76
C ALA A 183 27.57 -3.60 -3.47
N PHE A 184 27.71 -2.61 -4.36
CA PHE A 184 27.01 -1.33 -4.23
C PHE A 184 25.48 -1.47 -4.28
N CYS A 185 24.95 -2.41 -5.05
CA CYS A 185 23.50 -2.68 -5.09
C CYS A 185 22.97 -3.39 -3.83
N VAL A 186 23.80 -4.18 -3.15
CA VAL A 186 23.37 -5.08 -2.07
C VAL A 186 23.70 -4.55 -0.68
N ILE A 187 24.94 -4.10 -0.45
CA ILE A 187 25.45 -3.76 0.89
C ILE A 187 24.64 -2.64 1.56
N PRO A 188 24.29 -1.52 0.89
CA PRO A 188 23.52 -0.46 1.54
C PRO A 188 22.15 -0.93 2.00
N THR A 189 21.41 -1.65 1.16
CA THR A 189 20.11 -2.22 1.54
C THR A 189 20.24 -3.27 2.64
N PHE A 190 21.19 -4.20 2.49
CA PHE A 190 21.43 -5.25 3.49
C PHE A 190 21.76 -4.67 4.86
N THR A 191 22.70 -3.72 4.92
CA THR A 191 23.09 -3.08 6.19
C THR A 191 21.95 -2.31 6.83
N LYS A 192 21.16 -1.54 6.04
CA LYS A 192 19.96 -0.84 6.53
C LYS A 192 18.95 -1.81 7.13
N VAL A 193 18.61 -2.89 6.41
CA VAL A 193 17.62 -3.89 6.86
C VAL A 193 18.15 -4.65 8.07
N ALA A 194 19.37 -5.19 8.01
CA ALA A 194 19.96 -5.95 9.11
C ALA A 194 20.07 -5.11 10.40
N HIS A 195 20.55 -3.87 10.30
CA HIS A 195 20.64 -2.96 11.45
C HIS A 195 19.25 -2.65 12.03
N ARG A 196 18.26 -2.31 11.19
CA ARG A 196 16.89 -2.02 11.65
C ARG A 196 16.24 -3.24 12.30
N THR A 197 16.39 -4.43 11.72
CA THR A 197 15.87 -5.69 12.28
C THR A 197 16.53 -6.02 13.63
N LEU A 198 17.87 -5.97 13.71
CA LEU A 198 18.59 -6.24 14.95
C LEU A 198 18.20 -5.24 16.05
N ARG A 199 18.08 -3.95 15.71
CA ARG A 199 17.61 -2.93 16.63
C ARG A 199 16.16 -3.19 17.08
N ALA A 200 15.26 -3.55 16.17
CA ALA A 200 13.88 -3.87 16.52
C ALA A 200 13.82 -5.04 17.51
N VAL A 201 14.55 -6.13 17.24
CA VAL A 201 14.62 -7.29 18.15
C VAL A 201 15.24 -6.92 19.50
N ALA A 202 16.32 -6.14 19.51
CA ALA A 202 17.01 -5.75 20.74
C ALA A 202 16.15 -4.85 21.64
N VAL A 203 15.31 -3.99 21.05
CA VAL A 203 14.48 -3.02 21.80
C VAL A 203 13.06 -3.54 22.05
N ALA A 204 12.58 -4.55 21.30
CA ALA A 204 11.25 -5.14 21.46
C ALA A 204 10.86 -5.47 22.93
N PRO A 205 11.74 -6.03 23.79
CA PRO A 205 11.40 -6.29 25.19
C PRO A 205 11.05 -5.05 26.02
N THR A 206 11.43 -3.85 25.56
CA THR A 206 11.12 -2.58 26.22
C THR A 206 9.80 -1.97 25.78
N TYR A 207 9.19 -2.50 24.71
CA TYR A 207 7.94 -2.00 24.18
C TYR A 207 6.79 -2.37 25.12
N VAL A 208 5.74 -1.56 25.08
CA VAL A 208 4.51 -1.73 25.82
C VAL A 208 3.34 -1.83 24.85
N GLN A 209 2.29 -2.50 25.29
CA GLN A 209 1.03 -2.60 24.55
C GLN A 209 0.03 -1.60 25.15
N PRO A 210 -0.55 -0.68 24.35
CA PRO A 210 -1.69 0.10 24.81
C PRO A 210 -2.89 -0.82 25.07
N SER A 211 -3.70 -0.49 26.07
CA SER A 211 -4.94 -1.23 26.38
C SER A 211 -6.02 -0.83 25.38
N LEU A 212 -6.30 -1.71 24.41
CA LEU A 212 -7.25 -1.47 23.31
C LEU A 212 -8.18 -2.70 23.10
N PRO A 213 -8.92 -3.16 24.12
CA PRO A 213 -9.77 -4.34 24.03
C PRO A 213 -10.86 -4.24 22.95
N GLU A 214 -11.41 -3.06 22.69
CA GLU A 214 -12.49 -2.89 21.71
C GLU A 214 -11.99 -2.98 20.26
N LEU A 215 -10.71 -2.73 19.99
CA LEU A 215 -10.16 -2.74 18.62
C LEU A 215 -9.85 -4.12 18.03
N LYS A 216 -10.22 -5.24 18.67
CA LYS A 216 -9.96 -6.61 18.17
C LYS A 216 -8.47 -6.80 17.77
N ASN A 217 -8.19 -7.26 16.54
CA ASN A 217 -6.82 -7.47 16.06
C ASN A 217 -6.07 -6.16 15.73
N LEU A 218 -6.77 -5.04 15.56
CA LEU A 218 -6.17 -3.74 15.30
C LEU A 218 -5.44 -3.21 16.54
N GLY A 219 -5.86 -3.63 17.74
CA GLY A 219 -5.19 -3.35 19.01
C GLY A 219 -3.90 -4.16 19.26
N GLN A 220 -3.52 -5.08 18.35
CA GLN A 220 -2.32 -5.91 18.49
C GLN A 220 -1.05 -5.15 18.09
N VAL A 221 -0.78 -4.04 18.77
CA VAL A 221 0.37 -3.18 18.51
C VAL A 221 1.30 -3.10 19.73
N LEU A 222 2.60 -3.04 19.47
CA LEU A 222 3.62 -2.75 20.47
C LEU A 222 4.28 -1.43 20.12
N THR A 223 4.45 -0.57 21.12
CA THR A 223 5.07 0.73 20.94
C THR A 223 6.05 1.04 22.08
N ARG A 224 6.89 2.05 21.87
CA ARG A 224 7.75 2.54 22.96
C ARG A 224 6.92 3.30 23.98
N ARG A 225 7.31 3.23 25.25
CA ARG A 225 6.65 3.93 26.36
C ARG A 225 6.53 5.43 26.14
N ASP A 226 7.58 6.07 25.61
CA ASP A 226 7.60 7.50 25.33
C ASP A 226 6.61 7.91 24.22
N PHE A 227 6.36 7.04 23.24
CA PHE A 227 5.33 7.28 22.23
C PHE A 227 3.93 7.09 22.79
N LEU A 228 3.73 6.09 23.65
CA LEU A 228 2.44 5.91 24.32
C LEU A 228 2.10 7.09 25.23
N GLN A 229 3.05 7.54 26.07
CA GLN A 229 2.87 8.70 26.94
C GLN A 229 2.51 9.97 26.15
N ARG A 230 3.13 10.16 24.98
CA ARG A 230 2.82 11.30 24.10
C ARG A 230 1.46 11.14 23.42
N ALA A 231 1.07 9.92 23.05
CA ALA A 231 -0.25 9.63 22.52
C ALA A 231 -1.36 9.89 23.56
N GLU A 232 -1.17 9.46 24.80
CA GLU A 232 -2.09 9.74 25.92
C GLU A 232 -2.19 11.26 26.18
N LEU A 233 -1.08 11.99 26.11
CA LEU A 233 -1.08 13.46 26.20
C LEU A 233 -1.92 14.11 25.08
N PHE A 234 -1.95 13.53 23.88
CA PHE A 234 -2.73 14.07 22.77
C PHE A 234 -4.24 13.99 22.98
N GLU A 235 -4.73 13.10 23.84
CA GLU A 235 -6.17 13.00 24.18
C GLU A 235 -6.72 14.28 24.81
N SER A 236 -5.93 14.96 25.63
CA SER A 236 -6.29 16.28 26.16
C SER A 236 -5.75 17.42 25.32
N HIS A 237 -4.50 17.31 24.83
CA HIS A 237 -3.85 18.41 24.13
C HIS A 237 -4.56 18.81 22.83
N TYR A 238 -4.99 17.85 22.02
CA TYR A 238 -5.64 18.18 20.75
C TYR A 238 -7.00 18.88 20.91
N PRO A 239 -7.95 18.39 21.73
CA PRO A 239 -9.20 19.12 21.93
C PRO A 239 -8.98 20.49 22.58
N ASP A 240 -8.08 20.60 23.56
CA ASP A 240 -7.80 21.87 24.25
C ASP A 240 -7.19 22.93 23.32
N ASN A 241 -6.53 22.51 22.24
CA ASN A 241 -5.84 23.39 21.28
C ASN A 241 -6.44 23.33 19.86
N ASN A 242 -7.67 22.83 19.71
CA ASN A 242 -8.24 22.51 18.40
C ASN A 242 -8.26 23.70 17.43
N ALA A 243 -8.50 24.91 17.92
CA ALA A 243 -8.52 26.12 17.11
C ALA A 243 -7.20 26.37 16.33
N ALA A 244 -6.05 25.99 16.90
CA ALA A 244 -4.77 26.11 16.21
C ALA A 244 -4.64 25.11 15.05
N TYR A 245 -5.12 23.88 15.25
CA TYR A 245 -5.10 22.84 14.23
C TYR A 245 -6.11 23.12 13.12
N ASP A 246 -7.30 23.63 13.46
CA ASP A 246 -8.29 24.09 12.50
C ASP A 246 -7.71 25.18 11.59
N ALA A 247 -6.99 26.15 12.17
CA ALA A 247 -6.36 27.23 11.41
C ALA A 247 -5.28 26.73 10.44
N LEU A 248 -4.52 25.69 10.80
CA LEU A 248 -3.56 25.04 9.91
C LEU A 248 -4.27 24.27 8.80
N ALA A 249 -5.25 23.43 9.16
CA ALA A 249 -5.99 22.59 8.22
C ALA A 249 -6.74 23.44 7.18
N ALA A 250 -7.34 24.58 7.59
CA ALA A 250 -8.00 25.53 6.70
C ALA A 250 -7.04 26.15 5.66
N LYS A 251 -5.73 26.21 5.97
CA LYS A 251 -4.67 26.67 5.07
C LYS A 251 -4.00 25.53 4.30
N GLY A 252 -4.56 24.33 4.35
CA GLY A 252 -4.02 23.15 3.69
C GLY A 252 -2.79 22.57 4.37
N GLN A 253 -2.50 22.93 5.62
CA GLN A 253 -1.34 22.46 6.36
C GLN A 253 -1.72 21.44 7.43
N LEU A 254 -0.79 20.52 7.70
CA LEU A 254 -0.88 19.59 8.81
C LEU A 254 -0.22 20.18 10.07
N PRO A 255 -0.61 19.73 11.28
CA PRO A 255 0.10 20.03 12.53
C PRO A 255 1.62 19.79 12.45
N SER A 256 2.02 18.73 11.76
CA SER A 256 3.39 18.43 11.35
C SER A 256 3.37 17.98 9.90
N TRP A 257 4.34 18.40 9.10
CA TRP A 257 4.48 17.93 7.72
C TRP A 257 4.62 16.40 7.61
N GLN A 258 5.07 15.75 8.70
CA GLN A 258 5.26 14.31 8.77
C GLN A 258 4.19 13.58 9.60
N LEU A 259 3.10 14.26 10.00
CA LEU A 259 2.10 13.75 10.96
C LEU A 259 1.75 12.26 10.77
N TYR A 260 1.38 11.85 9.55
CA TYR A 260 0.96 10.47 9.30
C TYR A 260 2.10 9.42 9.39
N SER A 261 3.36 9.86 9.37
CA SER A 261 4.55 9.02 9.61
C SER A 261 5.00 9.02 11.08
N GLU A 262 4.40 9.86 11.92
CA GLU A 262 4.74 9.98 13.34
C GLU A 262 4.08 8.84 14.12
N ILE A 263 4.89 8.03 14.81
CA ILE A 263 4.44 6.80 15.50
C ILE A 263 3.51 7.13 16.66
N ASP A 264 3.79 8.19 17.41
CA ASP A 264 2.94 8.69 18.49
C ASP A 264 1.58 9.18 17.97
N PHE A 265 1.51 9.80 16.80
CA PHE A 265 0.22 10.10 16.16
C PHE A 265 -0.54 8.82 15.75
N GLN A 266 0.14 7.83 15.18
CA GLN A 266 -0.48 6.54 14.83
C GLN A 266 -1.02 5.80 16.07
N VAL A 267 -0.28 5.83 17.18
CA VAL A 267 -0.71 5.26 18.47
C VAL A 267 -1.88 6.07 19.03
N TYR A 268 -1.83 7.39 18.99
CA TYR A 268 -2.95 8.25 19.40
C TYR A 268 -4.21 7.95 18.62
N TRP A 269 -4.12 7.75 17.30
CA TRP A 269 -5.28 7.40 16.49
C TRP A 269 -5.95 6.11 17.00
N LEU A 270 -5.18 5.11 17.43
CA LEU A 270 -5.71 3.88 18.02
C LEU A 270 -6.37 4.13 19.37
N VAL A 271 -5.71 4.88 20.27
CA VAL A 271 -6.28 5.23 21.57
C VAL A 271 -7.59 6.02 21.41
N SER A 272 -7.61 6.98 20.49
CA SER A 272 -8.82 7.76 20.18
C SER A 272 -9.92 6.91 19.53
N ALA A 273 -9.56 5.91 18.73
CA ALA A 273 -10.50 4.98 18.12
C ALA A 273 -11.14 4.05 19.17
N GLU A 274 -10.37 3.60 20.17
CA GLU A 274 -10.88 2.83 21.31
C GLU A 274 -11.96 3.63 22.06
N GLN A 275 -11.63 4.85 22.48
CA GLN A 275 -12.58 5.71 23.20
C GLN A 275 -13.84 6.00 22.37
N MET A 276 -13.69 6.20 21.06
CA MET A 276 -14.83 6.39 20.17
C MET A 276 -15.77 5.18 20.17
N VAL A 277 -15.23 3.95 20.11
CA VAL A 277 -16.03 2.72 20.13
C VAL A 277 -16.82 2.62 21.44
N GLU A 278 -16.15 2.85 22.58
CA GLU A 278 -16.81 2.86 23.90
C GLU A 278 -17.93 3.90 23.97
N ASP A 279 -17.66 5.13 23.54
CA ASP A 279 -18.63 6.23 23.58
C ASP A 279 -19.83 5.99 22.66
N LEU A 280 -19.59 5.37 21.51
CA LEU A 280 -20.65 4.98 20.58
C LEU A 280 -21.54 3.88 21.17
N GLN A 281 -20.96 2.82 21.73
CA GLN A 281 -21.72 1.76 22.39
C GLN A 281 -22.53 2.29 23.58
N ALA A 282 -21.96 3.21 24.35
CA ALA A 282 -22.66 3.90 25.44
C ALA A 282 -23.78 4.81 24.92
N PHE A 283 -23.60 5.47 23.78
CA PHE A 283 -24.65 6.23 23.11
C PHE A 283 -25.80 5.31 22.63
N GLU A 284 -25.49 4.21 21.94
CA GLU A 284 -26.48 3.22 21.49
C GLU A 284 -27.29 2.65 22.66
N THR A 285 -26.61 2.26 23.75
CA THR A 285 -27.23 1.71 24.95
C THR A 285 -28.16 2.72 25.62
N ARG A 286 -27.72 3.98 25.79
CA ARG A 286 -28.53 5.03 26.44
C ARG A 286 -29.79 5.39 25.65
N ASN A 287 -29.72 5.33 24.32
CA ASN A 287 -30.85 5.69 23.45
C ASN A 287 -31.67 4.48 23.01
N ASN A 288 -31.27 3.26 23.41
CA ASN A 288 -31.91 2.01 23.01
C ASN A 288 -32.03 1.88 21.48
N ILE A 289 -30.95 2.20 20.77
CA ILE A 289 -30.83 2.08 19.31
C ILE A 289 -29.67 1.16 18.94
N HIS A 290 -29.64 0.74 17.68
CA HIS A 290 -28.51 0.01 17.10
C HIS A 290 -28.30 0.46 15.67
N LEU A 291 -27.13 1.00 15.37
CA LEU A 291 -26.72 1.44 14.05
C LEU A 291 -26.24 0.21 13.27
N GLN A 292 -26.98 -0.18 12.23
CA GLN A 292 -26.64 -1.36 11.43
C GLN A 292 -25.45 -1.09 10.50
N SER A 293 -25.26 0.16 10.09
CA SER A 293 -24.22 0.57 9.15
C SER A 293 -23.42 1.79 9.61
N ILE A 294 -22.09 1.72 9.44
CA ILE A 294 -21.15 2.75 9.91
C ILE A 294 -20.12 3.13 8.83
N MET A 295 -19.75 4.40 8.81
CA MET A 295 -18.63 4.95 8.04
C MET A 295 -17.86 5.97 8.88
N SER A 296 -16.55 6.14 8.65
CA SER A 296 -15.78 7.28 9.15
C SER A 296 -15.38 8.25 8.03
N LEU A 297 -15.29 9.54 8.38
CA LEU A 297 -14.71 10.59 7.55
C LEU A 297 -13.21 10.77 7.86
N ASP A 298 -12.45 9.69 7.72
CA ASP A 298 -11.01 9.66 7.94
C ASP A 298 -10.31 8.83 6.85
N PHE A 299 -8.97 8.81 6.85
CA PHE A 299 -8.20 8.02 5.87
C PHE A 299 -8.55 6.53 5.91
N VAL A 300 -8.82 5.97 7.09
CA VAL A 300 -9.23 4.56 7.28
C VAL A 300 -10.63 4.46 7.87
N ASN A 301 -11.36 3.42 7.48
CA ASN A 301 -12.71 3.13 7.97
C ASN A 301 -12.84 1.69 8.52
N PRO A 302 -12.22 1.37 9.67
CA PRO A 302 -12.26 0.02 10.23
C PRO A 302 -13.50 -0.24 11.11
N PHE A 303 -14.27 0.79 11.46
CA PHE A 303 -15.29 0.71 12.51
C PHE A 303 -16.42 -0.25 12.20
N ALA A 304 -16.80 -0.41 10.93
CA ALA A 304 -17.77 -1.43 10.53
C ALA A 304 -17.28 -2.85 10.91
N TRP A 305 -16.00 -3.16 10.69
CA TRP A 305 -15.44 -4.45 11.08
C TRP A 305 -15.25 -4.57 12.60
N ILE A 306 -14.80 -3.50 13.26
CA ILE A 306 -14.60 -3.49 14.72
C ILE A 306 -15.91 -3.75 15.45
N LEU A 307 -16.99 -3.11 15.02
CA LEU A 307 -18.30 -3.17 15.65
C LEU A 307 -19.21 -4.29 15.11
N ASP A 308 -18.76 -5.11 14.16
CA ASP A 308 -19.59 -6.12 13.47
C ASP A 308 -20.85 -5.50 12.83
N ARG A 309 -20.64 -4.48 11.99
CA ARG A 309 -21.66 -3.70 11.28
C ARG A 309 -21.43 -3.74 9.77
N ASP A 310 -22.45 -3.31 9.03
CA ASP A 310 -22.34 -3.13 7.58
C ASP A 310 -21.47 -1.92 7.23
N ALA A 311 -20.51 -2.13 6.33
CA ALA A 311 -19.75 -1.03 5.74
C ALA A 311 -20.58 -0.29 4.70
N THR A 312 -20.42 1.02 4.64
CA THR A 312 -21.00 1.83 3.57
C THR A 312 -20.44 1.38 2.21
N ARG A 313 -21.33 1.21 1.22
CA ARG A 313 -20.95 0.75 -0.12
C ARG A 313 -20.41 1.90 -0.97
N HIS A 314 -19.69 1.55 -2.04
CA HIS A 314 -19.20 2.51 -3.06
C HIS A 314 -18.26 3.61 -2.51
N ILE A 315 -17.62 3.36 -1.37
CA ILE A 315 -16.56 4.21 -0.82
C ILE A 315 -15.23 3.43 -0.77
N GLN A 316 -14.13 4.16 -0.71
CA GLN A 316 -12.79 3.56 -0.62
C GLN A 316 -12.50 3.11 0.82
N ILE A 317 -11.79 1.98 0.96
CA ILE A 317 -11.30 1.50 2.27
C ILE A 317 -10.19 2.43 2.80
N GLY A 318 -9.31 2.89 1.91
CA GLY A 318 -8.30 3.93 2.16
C GLY A 318 -8.65 5.21 1.42
N ALA A 319 -9.19 6.19 2.13
CA ALA A 319 -9.76 7.41 1.59
C ALA A 319 -8.76 8.57 1.63
N ASP A 320 -7.84 8.62 0.67
CA ASP A 320 -7.01 9.81 0.41
C ASP A 320 -7.78 10.74 -0.54
N PRO A 321 -8.30 11.88 -0.06
CA PRO A 321 -9.15 12.77 -0.86
C PRO A 321 -8.42 13.42 -2.03
N PHE A 322 -7.07 13.37 -2.06
CA PHE A 322 -6.26 13.94 -3.13
C PHE A 322 -5.78 12.89 -4.14
N ARG A 323 -6.07 11.60 -3.91
CA ARG A 323 -5.48 10.51 -4.68
C ARG A 323 -6.44 9.39 -5.05
N THR A 324 -7.32 8.99 -4.13
CA THR A 324 -8.13 7.75 -4.26
C THR A 324 -9.62 8.01 -4.23
N VAL A 325 -10.08 9.12 -3.65
CA VAL A 325 -11.52 9.44 -3.58
C VAL A 325 -11.94 10.23 -4.82
N PRO A 326 -12.83 9.70 -5.67
CA PRO A 326 -13.34 10.42 -6.83
C PRO A 326 -14.38 11.48 -6.41
N VAL A 327 -14.83 12.27 -7.38
CA VAL A 327 -16.00 13.14 -7.21
C VAL A 327 -17.21 12.30 -6.80
N LEU A 328 -18.05 12.85 -5.92
CA LEU A 328 -19.25 12.18 -5.40
C LEU A 328 -20.20 11.79 -6.54
N SER A 329 -20.38 10.49 -6.77
CA SER A 329 -21.37 9.96 -7.71
C SER A 329 -22.76 9.87 -7.07
N LYS A 330 -23.79 9.64 -7.88
CA LYS A 330 -25.17 9.45 -7.38
C LYS A 330 -25.29 8.20 -6.53
N GLU A 331 -24.63 7.12 -6.94
CA GLU A 331 -24.64 5.83 -6.23
C GLU A 331 -23.91 5.93 -4.90
N THR A 332 -22.74 6.60 -4.87
CA THR A 332 -22.01 6.84 -3.62
C THR A 332 -22.79 7.78 -2.71
N LYS A 333 -23.40 8.85 -3.25
CA LYS A 333 -24.26 9.75 -2.48
C LYS A 333 -25.40 8.98 -1.81
N ALA A 334 -26.16 8.20 -2.57
CA ALA A 334 -27.28 7.43 -2.03
C ALA A 334 -26.82 6.40 -0.98
N ALA A 335 -25.67 5.75 -1.18
CA ALA A 335 -25.10 4.84 -0.20
C ALA A 335 -24.72 5.55 1.10
N VAL A 336 -24.07 6.72 1.00
CA VAL A 336 -23.68 7.54 2.16
C VAL A 336 -24.91 8.10 2.88
N GLU A 337 -25.96 8.52 2.17
CA GLU A 337 -27.23 8.95 2.77
C GLU A 337 -27.93 7.81 3.52
N ALA A 338 -27.85 6.58 2.99
CA ALA A 338 -28.44 5.40 3.61
C ALA A 338 -27.71 4.93 4.87
N THR A 339 -26.44 5.28 5.09
CA THR A 339 -25.66 4.86 6.26
C THR A 339 -26.27 5.37 7.56
N ASP A 340 -26.41 4.53 8.58
CA ASP A 340 -27.06 4.91 9.85
C ASP A 340 -26.23 5.93 10.62
N GLY A 341 -24.93 5.64 10.83
CA GLY A 341 -24.00 6.49 11.57
C GLY A 341 -22.75 6.83 10.76
N ILE A 342 -22.41 8.12 10.71
CA ILE A 342 -21.14 8.58 10.14
C ILE A 342 -20.29 9.22 11.24
N LEU A 343 -19.12 8.64 11.49
CA LEU A 343 -18.16 9.08 12.48
C LEU A 343 -17.27 10.18 11.90
N ARG A 344 -17.30 11.35 12.52
CA ARG A 344 -16.50 12.51 12.12
C ARG A 344 -15.44 12.81 13.17
N PRO A 345 -14.16 12.50 12.91
CA PRO A 345 -13.07 12.91 13.80
C PRO A 345 -12.84 14.41 13.71
N LYS A 346 -12.56 15.02 14.86
CA LYS A 346 -12.27 16.45 15.04
C LYS A 346 -10.81 16.71 15.44
N CYS A 347 -10.15 15.76 16.12
CA CYS A 347 -8.83 15.97 16.72
C CYS A 347 -7.73 15.09 16.10
N PRO A 348 -6.59 15.68 15.69
CA PRO A 348 -6.48 17.07 15.25
C PRO A 348 -7.26 17.25 13.94
N ALA A 349 -7.70 18.46 13.65
CA ALA A 349 -8.17 18.77 12.31
C ALA A 349 -7.03 18.59 11.30
N THR A 350 -7.33 17.98 10.17
CA THR A 350 -6.37 17.79 9.07
C THR A 350 -6.99 18.19 7.75
N THR A 351 -6.15 18.60 6.80
CA THR A 351 -6.58 18.93 5.44
C THR A 351 -7.35 17.76 4.80
N ASN A 352 -6.93 16.51 5.05
CA ASN A 352 -7.60 15.32 4.54
C ASN A 352 -9.02 15.18 5.11
N ARG A 353 -9.19 15.32 6.43
CA ARG A 353 -10.50 15.22 7.08
C ARG A 353 -11.46 16.31 6.59
N LEU A 354 -10.96 17.54 6.43
CA LEU A 354 -11.76 18.64 5.86
C LEU A 354 -12.14 18.39 4.40
N ALA A 355 -11.22 17.86 3.59
CA ALA A 355 -11.49 17.55 2.20
C ALA A 355 -12.52 16.41 2.05
N LEU A 356 -12.45 15.36 2.87
CA LEU A 356 -13.46 14.29 2.90
C LEU A 356 -14.85 14.85 3.27
N GLN A 357 -14.93 15.68 4.30
CA GLN A 357 -16.19 16.34 4.68
C GLN A 357 -16.75 17.18 3.53
N LYS A 358 -15.89 17.90 2.80
CA LYS A 358 -16.31 18.69 1.64
C LYS A 358 -16.81 17.82 0.49
N ILE A 359 -16.14 16.71 0.19
CA ILE A 359 -16.53 15.77 -0.88
C ILE A 359 -17.91 15.19 -0.59
N TYR A 360 -18.16 14.79 0.65
CA TYR A 360 -19.42 14.16 1.05
C TYR A 360 -20.50 15.15 1.52
N ALA A 361 -20.22 16.46 1.52
CA ALA A 361 -21.09 17.48 2.14
C ALA A 361 -22.56 17.38 1.70
N GLU A 362 -22.82 17.10 0.42
CA GLU A 362 -24.17 16.94 -0.12
C GLU A 362 -24.93 15.74 0.50
N ALA A 363 -24.25 14.63 0.76
CA ALA A 363 -24.82 13.43 1.39
C ALA A 363 -24.97 13.55 2.92
N LEU A 364 -24.44 14.62 3.52
CA LEU A 364 -24.42 14.83 4.96
C LEU A 364 -25.42 15.87 5.47
N GLN A 365 -26.13 16.59 4.57
CA GLN A 365 -26.87 17.82 4.91
C GLN A 365 -27.95 17.64 5.97
N ASP A 366 -28.68 16.53 5.94
CA ASP A 366 -29.85 16.32 6.81
C ASP A 366 -29.52 15.57 8.11
N ARG A 367 -28.24 15.30 8.38
CA ARG A 367 -27.85 14.45 9.52
C ARG A 367 -27.87 15.21 10.85
N THR A 368 -28.39 14.55 11.89
CA THR A 368 -28.30 15.05 13.26
C THR A 368 -26.88 14.85 13.79
N VAL A 369 -26.22 15.93 14.20
CA VAL A 369 -24.88 15.88 14.78
C VAL A 369 -24.98 15.64 16.29
N VAL A 370 -24.44 14.53 16.76
CA VAL A 370 -24.28 14.20 18.17
C VAL A 370 -22.80 14.22 18.52
N ALA A 371 -22.40 15.04 19.49
CA ALA A 371 -21.04 14.97 20.02
C ALA A 371 -20.92 13.71 20.91
N LEU A 372 -20.13 12.72 20.48
CA LEU A 372 -19.83 11.55 21.30
C LEU A 372 -18.84 11.92 22.40
N ASN A 373 -17.78 12.63 22.00
CA ASN A 373 -16.73 13.15 22.88
C ASN A 373 -16.10 14.43 22.27
N PRO A 374 -15.12 15.06 22.93
CA PRO A 374 -14.47 16.27 22.40
C PRO A 374 -13.88 16.11 21.01
N CYS A 375 -13.49 14.89 20.61
CA CYS A 375 -12.76 14.60 19.39
C CYS A 375 -13.55 13.82 18.33
N TRP A 376 -14.78 13.38 18.63
CA TRP A 376 -15.62 12.63 17.70
C TRP A 376 -17.06 13.10 17.74
N ASP A 377 -17.61 13.31 16.54
CA ASP A 377 -19.06 13.44 16.36
C ASP A 377 -19.62 12.22 15.65
N LEU A 378 -20.87 11.91 15.93
CA LEU A 378 -21.71 10.98 15.22
C LEU A 378 -22.75 11.77 14.42
N LEU A 379 -22.72 11.63 13.09
CA LEU A 379 -23.70 12.20 12.18
C LEU A 379 -24.75 11.13 11.89
N LEU A 380 -25.87 11.21 12.60
CA LEU A 380 -26.97 10.24 12.55
C LEU A 380 -27.89 10.49 11.36
N ARG A 381 -28.33 9.41 10.73
CA ARG A 381 -29.42 9.45 9.75
C ARG A 381 -30.71 9.92 10.44
N PRO A 382 -31.51 10.79 9.80
CA PRO A 382 -32.81 11.21 10.31
C PRO A 382 -33.72 10.05 10.71
N GLY A 383 -34.47 10.22 11.80
CA GLY A 383 -35.50 9.27 12.25
C GLY A 383 -34.98 8.05 13.01
N LEU A 384 -33.68 7.96 13.30
CA LEU A 384 -33.11 6.89 14.12
C LEU A 384 -33.22 7.13 15.63
N VAL A 385 -33.37 8.39 16.05
CA VAL A 385 -33.59 8.80 17.44
C VAL A 385 -34.90 9.59 17.49
N PRO A 386 -35.73 9.43 18.55
CA PRO A 386 -37.03 10.11 18.68
C PRO A 386 -36.98 11.63 18.66
#